data_AF-I9JEE5-F1
#
_entry.id   AF-I9JEE5-F1
#
_cell.length_a   1.000
_cell.length_b   1.000
_cell.length_c   1.000
_cell.angle_alpha   90.00
_cell.angle_beta   90.00
_cell.angle_gamma   90.00
#
_symmetry.space_group_name_H-M   'P 1'
#
loop_
_entity.id
_entity.type
_entity.pdbx_description
1 polymer ?
#
loop_
_entity_poly.entity_id
_entity_poly.type
_entity_poly.pdbx_seq_one_letter_code
_entity_poly.pdbx_strand_id
1 'polypeptide(L)' 'MRKEHNLTQVELSEKSGVGLRFVRELEQGKQTLRLDKVNQVLSLFGMEVGVVPISKLNKL' A
#
# COMPACT_ATOMS: atom_id res chain seq x y z
N MET A 1 -0.27 -4.31 -7.70
CA MET A 1 -0.10 -5.34 -6.65
C MET A 1 -1.37 -6.04 -6.24
N ARG A 2 -2.29 -5.48 -5.43
CA ARG A 2 -3.47 -6.24 -4.96
C ARG A 2 -4.25 -6.92 -6.09
N LYS A 3 -4.56 -6.17 -7.15
CA LYS A 3 -5.29 -6.65 -8.33
C LYS A 3 -4.51 -7.70 -9.13
N GLU A 4 -3.18 -7.56 -9.23
CA GLU A 4 -2.31 -8.55 -9.89
C GLU A 4 -2.33 -9.91 -9.17
N HIS A 5 -2.52 -9.89 -7.85
CA HIS A 5 -2.65 -11.10 -7.02
C HIS A 5 -4.10 -11.55 -6.82
N ASN A 6 -5.08 -10.97 -7.55
CA ASN A 6 -6.51 -11.30 -7.45
C ASN A 6 -7.12 -11.21 -6.04
N LEU A 7 -6.56 -10.39 -5.16
CA LEU A 7 -7.09 -10.21 -3.81
C LEU A 7 -8.17 -9.13 -3.80
N THR A 8 -9.23 -9.31 -3.01
CA THR A 8 -10.16 -8.23 -2.63
C THR A 8 -9.53 -7.32 -1.56
N GLN A 9 -10.11 -6.15 -1.32
CA GLN A 9 -9.64 -5.26 -0.23
C GLN A 9 -9.79 -5.91 1.16
N VAL A 10 -10.82 -6.75 1.34
CA VAL A 10 -11.05 -7.50 2.58
C VAL A 10 -9.95 -8.54 2.78
N GLU A 11 -9.67 -9.36 1.77
CA GLU A 11 -8.60 -10.36 1.86
C GLU A 11 -7.22 -9.72 2.07
N LEU A 12 -6.93 -8.58 1.42
CA LEU A 12 -5.68 -7.88 1.65
C LEU A 12 -5.58 -7.38 3.10
N SER A 13 -6.67 -6.82 3.64
CA SER A 13 -6.76 -6.37 5.03
C SER A 13 -6.49 -7.51 6.00
N GLU A 14 -7.17 -8.65 5.83
CA GLU A 14 -7.01 -9.82 6.67
C GLU A 14 -5.59 -10.40 6.60
N LYS A 15 -5.06 -10.59 5.39
CA LYS A 15 -3.72 -11.16 5.20
C LYS A 15 -2.60 -10.27 5.75
N SER A 16 -2.75 -8.95 5.64
CA SER A 16 -1.72 -8.00 6.11
C SER A 16 -1.83 -7.63 7.59
N GLY A 17 -2.92 -8.02 8.26
CA GLY A 17 -3.18 -7.64 9.65
C GLY A 17 -3.47 -6.14 9.85
N VAL A 18 -3.82 -5.41 8.78
CA VAL A 18 -4.24 -4.01 8.85
C VAL A 18 -5.76 -3.90 8.69
N GLY A 19 -6.38 -2.86 9.24
CA GLY A 19 -7.82 -2.67 9.11
C GLY A 19 -8.26 -2.32 7.68
N LEU A 20 -9.47 -2.72 7.28
CA LEU A 20 -10.02 -2.48 5.94
C LEU A 20 -10.06 -0.99 5.56
N ARG A 21 -10.32 -0.12 6.55
CA ARG A 21 -10.25 1.33 6.37
C ARG A 21 -8.85 1.78 5.91
N PHE A 22 -7.79 1.21 6.49
CA PHE A 22 -6.42 1.54 6.11
C PHE A 22 -6.14 1.13 4.66
N VAL A 23 -6.57 -0.07 4.24
CA VAL A 23 -6.42 -0.52 2.84
C VAL A 23 -7.10 0.45 1.86
N ARG A 24 -8.31 0.91 2.18
CA ARG A 24 -9.03 1.90 1.34
C ARG A 24 -8.31 3.24 1.28
N GLU A 25 -7.90 3.76 2.43
CA GLU A 25 -7.16 5.02 2.51
C GLU A 25 -5.82 4.95 1.73
N LEU A 26 -5.12 3.81 1.82
CA LEU A 26 -3.89 3.53 1.08
C LEU A 26 -4.15 3.53 -0.43
N GLU A 27 -5.15 2.78 -0.91
CA GLU A 27 -5.46 2.68 -2.34
C GLU A 27 -6.04 3.98 -2.93
N GLN A 28 -6.71 4.80 -2.10
CA GLN A 28 -7.23 6.12 -2.49
C GLN A 28 -6.14 7.21 -2.51
N GLY A 29 -4.91 6.88 -2.12
CA GLY A 29 -3.81 7.84 -2.12
C GLY A 29 -3.94 8.90 -1.02
N LYS A 30 -4.42 8.53 0.17
CA LYS A 30 -4.45 9.45 1.33
C LYS A 30 -3.09 10.09 1.53
N GLN A 31 -3.08 11.42 1.69
CA GLN A 31 -1.86 12.21 1.77
C GLN A 31 -0.90 11.77 2.89
N THR A 32 -1.45 11.28 4.00
CA THR A 32 -0.68 10.83 5.17
C THR A 32 -1.07 9.42 5.57
N LEU A 33 -0.07 8.55 5.66
CA LEU A 33 -0.22 7.14 6.07
C LEU A 33 0.92 6.77 7.02
N ARG A 34 0.63 5.82 7.90
CA ARG A 34 1.59 5.27 8.84
C ARG A 34 2.52 4.29 8.12
N LEU A 35 3.82 4.59 8.10
CA LEU A 35 4.83 3.81 7.36
C LEU A 35 4.91 2.34 7.84
N ASP A 36 4.79 2.10 9.14
CA ASP A 36 4.77 0.75 9.70
C ASP A 36 3.63 -0.09 9.11
N LYS A 37 2.47 0.53 8.88
CA LYS A 37 1.31 -0.13 8.29
C LYS A 37 1.43 -0.30 6.78
N VAL A 38 2.08 0.64 6.10
CA VAL A 38 2.43 0.46 4.68
C VAL A 38 3.36 -0.75 4.52
N ASN A 39 4.39 -0.86 5.34
CA ASN A 39 5.33 -1.99 5.29
C ASN A 39 4.67 -3.34 5.68
N GLN A 40 3.67 -3.35 6.57
CA GLN A 40 2.87 -4.57 6.81
C GLN A 40 2.17 -5.06 5.52
N VAL A 41 1.58 -4.15 4.75
CA VAL A 41 0.95 -4.49 3.47
C VAL A 41 2.00 -4.93 2.43
N LEU A 42 3.11 -4.20 2.31
CA LEU A 42 4.16 -4.49 1.32
C LEU A 42 4.89 -5.81 1.59
N SER A 43 5.02 -6.21 2.86
CA SER A 43 5.68 -7.47 3.24
C SER A 43 5.01 -8.70 2.64
N LEU A 44 3.68 -8.66 2.39
CA LEU A 44 2.95 -9.72 1.69
C LEU A 44 3.44 -9.96 0.26
N PHE A 45 4.08 -8.96 -0.32
CA PHE A 45 4.61 -8.96 -1.67
C PHE A 45 6.15 -8.97 -1.68
N GLY A 46 6.78 -9.23 -0.53
CA GLY A 46 8.25 -9.23 -0.41
C GLY A 46 8.88 -7.86 -0.62
N MET A 47 8.14 -6.78 -0.32
CA MET A 47 8.59 -5.41 -0.54
C MET A 47 8.56 -4.58 0.75
N GLU A 48 9.25 -3.45 0.72
CA GLU A 48 9.23 -2.43 1.76
C GLU A 48 9.39 -1.03 1.13
N VAL A 49 9.01 0.01 1.87
CA VAL A 49 9.28 1.39 1.44
C VAL A 49 10.77 1.70 1.58
N GLY A 50 11.35 2.27 0.54
CA GLY A 50 12.73 2.77 0.52
C GLY A 50 12.82 4.20 -0.02
N VAL A 51 13.97 4.82 0.17
CA VAL A 51 14.28 6.12 -0.43
C VAL A 51 14.47 5.91 -1.94
N VAL A 52 13.71 6.65 -2.73
CA VAL A 52 13.87 6.70 -4.19
C VAL A 52 14.01 8.16 -4.63
N PRO A 53 14.76 8.44 -5.72
CA PRO A 53 14.74 9.77 -6.31
C PRO A 53 13.30 10.20 -6.60
N ILE A 54 12.96 11.44 -6.27
CA ILE A 54 11.68 12.00 -6.69
C ILE A 54 11.74 12.08 -8.21
N SER A 55 10.88 11.30 -8.88
CA SER A 55 10.64 11.42 -10.32
C SER A 55 10.19 12.86 -10.59
N LYS A 56 11.10 13.71 -11.06
CA LYS A 56 10.77 15.10 -11.39
C LYS A 56 9.65 15.10 -12.45
N LEU A 57 8.49 15.62 -12.07
CA LEU A 57 7.32 15.90 -12.91
C LEU A 57 6.81 14.69 -13.73
N ASN A 58 5.68 14.11 -13.30
CA ASN A 58 4.70 13.73 -14.31
C ASN A 58 4.26 15.03 -14.99
N LYS A 59 4.68 15.17 -16.25
CA LYS A 59 4.38 16.24 -17.20
C LYS A 59 3.05 16.95 -16.92
N LEU A 60 3.10 18.28 -16.95
CA LEU A 60 1.97 19.15 -17.34
C LEU A 60 1.30 18.61 -18.61
#